data_AF-A0A850BUK4-F1
#
_entry.id   AF-A0A850BUK4-F1
#
_cell.length_a   1.000
_cell.length_b   1.000
_cell.length_c   1.000
_cell.angle_alpha   90.00
_cell.angle_beta   90.00
_cell.angle_gamma   90.00
#
_symmetry.space_group_name_H-M   'P 1'
#
loop_
_entity.id
_entity.type
_entity.pdbx_description
1 polymer ?
#
loop_
_entity_poly.entity_id
_entity_poly.type
_entity_poly.pdbx_seq_one_letter_code
_entity_poly.pdbx_strand_id
1 'polypeptide(L)'
;MKRRAFLGIITLSALGALLGLVAPGCLGDEATATEDLNCPNKSAFTGIPADGGAAMTGVSAYMERRCGTIDCHGSAYRWMRLHGQLGRRLPGGGNVSGGAPTTAAELEANYASVCGLEPEKTAEQVDTFGQSAEELLIVRKARGIEGHKGGPIVKEGDPGDQCIVGWLRSVPLAELAPLCQQAIDRID
;
A
#
# COMPACT_ATOMS: atom_id res chain seq x y z
N MET A 1 29.93 -23.88 68.18
CA MET A 1 29.35 -25.12 67.62
C MET A 1 27.98 -25.37 68.23
N LYS A 2 26.91 -25.32 67.43
CA LYS A 2 25.72 -26.19 67.51
C LYS A 2 24.70 -25.71 66.48
N ARG A 3 24.75 -26.36 65.31
CA ARG A 3 23.67 -26.35 64.30
C ARG A 3 22.45 -27.01 64.94
N ARG A 4 21.27 -26.40 64.81
CA ARG A 4 19.99 -27.09 65.01
C ARG A 4 19.12 -26.83 63.80
N ALA A 5 19.01 -27.87 62.99
CA ALA A 5 18.00 -28.01 61.96
C ALA A 5 16.63 -28.07 62.63
N PHE A 6 15.64 -27.40 62.05
CA PHE A 6 14.23 -27.71 62.27
C PHE A 6 13.52 -27.84 60.94
N LEU A 7 12.65 -28.83 60.95
CA LEU A 7 12.09 -29.57 59.86
C LEU A 7 10.74 -28.97 59.44
N GLY A 8 10.53 -28.89 58.14
CA GLY A 8 9.28 -28.88 57.37
C GLY A 8 7.95 -28.50 58.01
N ILE A 9 7.29 -27.52 57.39
CA ILE A 9 5.85 -27.59 57.10
C ILE A 9 5.68 -27.25 55.62
N ILE A 10 5.34 -28.27 54.82
CA ILE A 10 4.90 -28.14 53.44
C ILE A 10 3.39 -27.90 53.48
N THR A 11 2.95 -26.68 53.21
CA THR A 11 1.54 -26.41 52.92
C THR A 11 1.33 -26.54 51.41
N LEU A 12 0.79 -27.70 51.03
CA LEU A 12 0.25 -27.98 49.71
C LEU A 12 -0.99 -27.09 49.50
N SER A 13 -0.92 -26.11 48.60
CA SER A 13 -2.10 -25.41 48.09
C SER A 13 -2.23 -25.73 46.61
N ALA A 14 -3.01 -26.76 46.31
CA ALA A 14 -3.51 -27.05 44.98
C ALA A 14 -4.91 -26.43 44.88
N LEU A 15 -5.10 -25.50 43.94
CA LEU A 15 -6.29 -25.29 43.09
C LEU A 15 -6.23 -23.88 42.48
N GLY A 16 -6.30 -23.77 41.15
CA GLY A 16 -6.62 -22.49 40.52
C GLY A 16 -6.28 -22.38 39.05
N ALA A 17 -7.25 -22.72 38.21
CA ALA A 17 -7.46 -22.22 36.85
C ALA A 17 -6.45 -22.60 35.75
N LEU A 18 -6.89 -23.58 34.94
CA LEU A 18 -6.81 -23.45 33.49
C LEU A 18 -7.33 -22.07 33.04
N LEU A 19 -6.60 -21.41 32.14
CA LEU A 19 -7.06 -20.68 30.94
C LEU A 19 -6.04 -19.57 30.62
N GLY A 20 -5.40 -19.68 29.46
CA GLY A 20 -4.53 -18.60 28.97
C GLY A 20 -3.47 -19.02 27.97
N LEU A 21 -3.74 -19.98 27.07
CA LEU A 21 -3.02 -20.07 25.81
C LEU A 21 -3.49 -18.90 24.94
N VAL A 22 -3.03 -17.69 25.27
CA VAL A 22 -3.08 -16.55 24.35
C VAL A 22 -1.97 -16.82 23.35
N ALA A 23 -2.34 -17.27 22.16
CA ALA A 23 -1.40 -17.29 21.05
C ALA A 23 -0.92 -15.84 20.86
N PRO A 24 0.39 -15.57 20.90
CA PRO A 24 0.88 -14.27 20.48
C PRO A 24 0.62 -14.19 18.97
N GLY A 25 -0.40 -13.41 18.58
CA GLY A 25 -0.39 -12.80 17.26
C GLY A 25 0.92 -12.03 17.11
N CYS A 26 1.53 -12.08 15.93
CA CYS A 26 2.91 -11.64 15.71
C CYS A 26 3.18 -10.15 15.98
N LEU A 27 2.16 -9.35 16.30
CA LEU A 27 2.28 -7.95 16.70
C LEU A 27 1.22 -7.68 17.78
N GLY A 28 1.64 -7.21 18.96
CA GLY A 28 0.72 -6.75 20.00
C GLY A 28 0.10 -5.40 19.64
N ASP A 29 -0.94 -4.99 20.37
CA ASP A 29 -1.64 -3.70 20.20
C ASP A 29 -0.74 -2.45 20.32
N GLU A 30 0.54 -2.63 20.67
CA GLU A 30 1.57 -1.61 20.84
C GLU A 30 2.59 -1.58 19.68
N ALA A 31 2.35 -2.30 18.58
CA ALA A 31 3.26 -2.29 17.43
C ALA A 31 3.22 -0.92 16.72
N THR A 32 4.10 -0.01 17.13
CA THR A 32 4.29 1.33 16.57
C THR A 32 5.45 1.41 15.57
N ALA A 33 5.96 0.28 15.09
CA ALA A 33 7.06 0.27 14.13
C ALA A 33 6.59 0.87 12.80
N THR A 34 7.25 1.93 12.36
CA THR A 34 7.12 2.42 10.98
C THR A 34 7.68 1.36 10.04
N GLU A 35 6.80 0.76 9.25
CA GLU A 35 7.18 -0.12 8.13
C GLU A 35 7.78 0.75 7.01
N ASP A 36 9.08 0.59 6.75
CA ASP A 36 9.70 1.15 5.56
C ASP A 36 9.47 0.17 4.40
N LEU A 37 8.64 0.58 3.45
CA LEU A 37 8.27 -0.25 2.30
C LEU A 37 9.34 -0.25 1.19
N ASN A 38 10.47 0.46 1.38
CA ASN A 38 11.52 0.70 0.40
C ASN A 38 10.97 0.90 -1.03
N CYS A 39 10.07 1.87 -1.14
CA CYS A 39 9.26 2.12 -2.32
C CYS A 39 9.50 3.56 -2.80
N PRO A 40 9.28 3.88 -4.09
CA PRO A 40 9.57 5.23 -4.60
C PRO A 40 8.79 6.32 -3.88
N ASN A 41 9.20 7.56 -4.09
CA ASN A 41 8.77 8.68 -3.27
C ASN A 41 7.24 8.77 -3.14
N LYS A 42 6.80 8.81 -1.89
CA LYS A 42 5.39 8.73 -1.52
C LYS A 42 4.60 9.96 -1.95
N SER A 43 5.22 11.14 -1.96
CA SER A 43 4.58 12.38 -2.41
C SER A 43 4.13 12.32 -3.87
N ALA A 44 4.95 11.76 -4.77
CA ALA A 44 4.59 11.57 -6.18
C ALA A 44 3.47 10.55 -6.33
N PHE A 45 3.42 9.53 -5.47
CA PHE A 45 2.33 8.57 -5.47
C PHE A 45 1.02 9.18 -4.99
N THR A 46 0.99 9.82 -3.82
CA THR A 46 -0.23 10.32 -3.19
C THR A 46 -0.69 11.66 -3.78
N GLY A 47 0.20 12.43 -4.38
CA GLY A 47 -0.06 13.80 -4.80
C GLY A 47 0.00 14.81 -3.66
N ILE A 48 0.42 14.39 -2.46
CA ILE A 48 0.54 15.26 -1.28
C ILE A 48 2.02 15.66 -1.13
N PRO A 49 2.38 16.93 -1.29
CA PRO A 49 3.74 17.40 -1.11
C PRO A 49 4.24 17.19 0.33
N ALA A 50 5.50 16.79 0.48
CA ALA A 50 6.11 16.54 1.79
C ALA A 50 6.32 17.82 2.62
N ASP A 51 6.36 18.99 1.96
CA ASP A 51 6.51 20.31 2.57
C ASP A 51 5.17 20.95 2.99
N GLY A 52 4.05 20.24 2.82
CA GLY A 52 2.71 20.76 3.09
C GLY A 52 2.18 21.74 2.03
N GLY A 53 2.82 21.80 0.86
CA GLY A 53 2.32 22.54 -0.29
C GLY A 53 0.94 22.06 -0.79
N ALA A 54 0.40 22.76 -1.79
CA ALA A 54 -0.89 22.41 -2.37
C ALA A 54 -0.86 21.00 -3.00
N ALA A 55 -1.91 20.21 -2.74
CA ALA A 55 -2.06 18.89 -3.35
C ALA A 55 -2.05 18.99 -4.89
N MET A 56 -1.41 18.00 -5.51
CA MET A 56 -1.28 17.84 -6.95
C MET A 56 -1.82 16.47 -7.37
N THR A 57 -1.90 16.23 -8.68
CA THR A 57 -2.33 14.93 -9.20
C THR A 57 -1.20 13.92 -9.11
N GLY A 58 -1.27 13.03 -8.11
CA GLY A 58 -0.34 11.91 -7.97
C GLY A 58 -0.75 10.65 -8.74
N VAL A 59 0.12 9.64 -8.73
CA VAL A 59 -0.14 8.33 -9.37
C VAL A 59 -1.41 7.66 -8.86
N SER A 60 -1.68 7.75 -7.55
CA SER A 60 -2.87 7.14 -6.95
C SER A 60 -4.15 7.67 -7.58
N ALA A 61 -4.23 8.95 -7.98
CA ALA A 61 -5.42 9.51 -8.61
C ALA A 61 -5.67 8.87 -10.00
N TYR A 62 -4.60 8.67 -10.78
CA TYR A 62 -4.68 7.98 -12.06
C TYR A 62 -5.06 6.50 -11.88
N MET A 63 -4.37 5.80 -10.97
CA MET A 63 -4.63 4.39 -10.68
C MET A 63 -6.05 4.17 -10.14
N GLU A 64 -6.56 5.04 -9.29
CA GLU A 64 -7.92 4.94 -8.79
C GLU A 64 -8.93 5.00 -9.93
N ARG A 65 -8.76 5.95 -10.86
CA ARG A 65 -9.68 6.12 -12.00
C ARG A 65 -9.59 4.99 -13.02
N ARG A 66 -8.40 4.47 -13.28
CA ARG A 66 -8.19 3.43 -14.30
C ARG A 66 -8.36 2.00 -13.76
N CYS A 67 -8.01 1.77 -12.50
CA CYS A 67 -7.84 0.46 -11.90
C CYS A 67 -8.72 0.25 -10.66
N GLY A 68 -9.15 1.32 -9.98
CA GLY A 68 -9.73 1.27 -8.63
C GLY A 68 -11.24 0.99 -8.55
N THR A 69 -11.92 0.78 -9.68
CA THR A 69 -13.36 0.46 -9.66
C THR A 69 -13.64 -0.89 -8.98
N ILE A 70 -14.88 -1.09 -8.52
CA ILE A 70 -15.25 -2.27 -7.72
C ILE A 70 -15.10 -3.61 -8.47
N ASP A 71 -15.15 -3.57 -9.80
CA ASP A 71 -14.95 -4.75 -10.67
C ASP A 71 -13.48 -5.09 -10.90
N CYS A 72 -12.60 -4.11 -10.66
CA CYS A 72 -11.15 -4.21 -10.78
C CYS A 72 -10.52 -4.27 -9.38
N HIS A 73 -9.65 -3.32 -9.05
CA HIS A 73 -8.86 -3.30 -7.81
C HIS A 73 -9.57 -2.64 -6.63
N GLY A 74 -10.79 -2.13 -6.80
CA GLY A 74 -11.67 -1.76 -5.70
C GLY A 74 -12.35 -2.94 -4.99
N SER A 75 -12.20 -4.17 -5.51
CA SER A 75 -12.79 -5.35 -4.87
C SER A 75 -11.93 -5.88 -3.72
N ALA A 76 -12.56 -6.47 -2.70
CA ALA A 76 -11.82 -7.20 -1.64
C ALA A 76 -11.15 -8.49 -2.15
N TYR A 77 -11.53 -8.96 -3.34
CA TYR A 77 -11.10 -10.21 -3.94
C TYR A 77 -9.86 -10.06 -4.85
N ARG A 78 -9.30 -8.85 -4.99
CA ARG A 78 -8.01 -8.63 -5.65
C ARG A 78 -6.91 -8.46 -4.60
N TRP A 79 -5.71 -8.89 -4.96
CA TRP A 79 -4.52 -8.80 -4.11
C TRP A 79 -3.97 -7.37 -4.04
N MET A 80 -3.84 -6.69 -5.19
CA MET A 80 -3.72 -5.22 -5.20
C MET A 80 -5.09 -4.62 -4.95
N ARG A 81 -5.23 -3.84 -3.88
CA ARG A 81 -6.46 -3.15 -3.50
C ARG A 81 -6.24 -1.65 -3.57
N LEU A 82 -7.15 -0.99 -4.27
CA LEU A 82 -7.18 0.46 -4.39
C LEU A 82 -8.48 0.95 -3.78
N HIS A 83 -8.33 1.86 -2.84
CA HIS A 83 -9.38 2.56 -2.14
C HIS A 83 -9.57 3.96 -2.71
N GLY A 84 -10.81 4.45 -2.66
CA GLY A 84 -11.10 5.83 -3.02
C GLY A 84 -12.52 6.07 -3.48
N GLN A 85 -12.79 7.32 -3.90
CA GLN A 85 -14.09 7.79 -4.35
C GLN A 85 -14.70 6.97 -5.49
N LEU A 86 -13.90 6.38 -6.38
CA LEU A 86 -14.42 5.62 -7.53
C LEU A 86 -14.61 4.12 -7.23
N GLY A 87 -14.14 3.66 -6.07
CA GLY A 87 -14.08 2.25 -5.71
C GLY A 87 -14.62 1.95 -4.32
N ARG A 88 -13.94 1.03 -3.64
CA ARG A 88 -14.21 0.68 -2.25
C ARG A 88 -13.58 1.73 -1.32
N ARG A 89 -14.28 2.08 -0.25
CA ARG A 89 -13.72 2.91 0.81
C ARG A 89 -13.01 2.06 1.85
N LEU A 90 -12.11 2.66 2.63
CA LEU A 90 -11.66 2.01 3.87
C LEU A 90 -12.85 1.76 4.82
N PRO A 91 -12.76 0.76 5.72
CA PRO A 91 -13.79 0.52 6.73
C PRO A 91 -14.18 1.81 7.46
N GLY A 92 -15.48 2.10 7.54
CA GLY A 92 -16.02 3.33 8.13
C GLY A 92 -16.32 4.47 7.14
N GLY A 93 -15.82 4.41 5.90
CA GLY A 93 -16.06 5.45 4.88
C GLY A 93 -17.36 5.32 4.07
N GLY A 94 -18.04 4.17 4.14
CA GLY A 94 -19.23 3.85 3.35
C GLY A 94 -18.94 3.66 1.85
N ASN A 95 -19.35 2.54 1.24
CA ASN A 95 -19.00 2.23 -0.17
C ASN A 95 -19.92 2.97 -1.18
N VAL A 96 -19.85 4.31 -1.21
CA VAL A 96 -20.56 5.15 -2.18
C VAL A 96 -19.58 5.63 -3.24
N SER A 97 -19.66 5.04 -4.44
CA SER A 97 -18.85 5.47 -5.58
C SER A 97 -19.30 6.85 -6.08
N GLY A 98 -18.35 7.70 -6.47
CA GLY A 98 -18.56 9.11 -6.83
C GLY A 98 -18.89 10.02 -5.64
N GLY A 99 -18.71 9.53 -4.40
CA GLY A 99 -19.01 10.27 -3.18
C GLY A 99 -17.93 11.27 -2.76
N ALA A 100 -17.58 11.26 -1.48
CA ALA A 100 -16.54 12.15 -0.94
C ALA A 100 -15.18 11.93 -1.62
N PRO A 101 -14.29 12.93 -1.67
CA PRO A 101 -12.93 12.75 -2.17
C PRO A 101 -12.19 11.60 -1.47
N THR A 102 -11.22 11.00 -2.17
CA THR A 102 -10.31 10.00 -1.59
C THR A 102 -9.52 10.62 -0.44
N THR A 103 -9.53 9.95 0.71
CA THR A 103 -8.90 10.47 1.93
C THR A 103 -7.40 10.20 1.96
N ALA A 104 -6.67 10.93 2.80
CA ALA A 104 -5.24 10.66 3.02
C ALA A 104 -5.00 9.19 3.44
N ALA A 105 -5.79 8.66 4.39
CA ALA A 105 -5.67 7.27 4.82
C ALA A 105 -5.89 6.25 3.68
N GLU A 106 -6.73 6.57 2.70
CA GLU A 106 -6.92 5.72 1.51
C GLU A 106 -5.74 5.81 0.55
N LEU A 107 -5.18 7.01 0.34
CA LEU A 107 -3.96 7.18 -0.46
C LEU A 107 -2.77 6.42 0.17
N GLU A 108 -2.68 6.44 1.50
CA GLU A 108 -1.71 5.67 2.28
C GLU A 108 -1.88 4.15 2.09
N ALA A 109 -3.12 3.66 2.22
CA ALA A 109 -3.43 2.26 1.99
C ALA A 109 -3.14 1.83 0.54
N ASN A 110 -3.39 2.70 -0.43
CA ASN A 110 -3.07 2.45 -1.84
C ASN A 110 -1.56 2.36 -2.06
N TYR A 111 -0.78 3.26 -1.46
CA TYR A 111 0.68 3.24 -1.54
C TYR A 111 1.20 1.91 -1.01
N ALA A 112 0.79 1.53 0.21
CA ALA A 112 1.15 0.26 0.81
C ALA A 112 0.73 -0.95 -0.06
N SER A 113 -0.47 -0.91 -0.64
CA SER A 113 -0.94 -2.00 -1.50
C SER A 113 -0.15 -2.14 -2.78
N VAL A 114 0.35 -1.05 -3.37
CA VAL A 114 1.15 -1.10 -4.60
C VAL A 114 2.57 -1.53 -4.30
N CYS A 115 3.20 -0.96 -3.28
CA CYS A 115 4.55 -1.33 -2.86
C CYS A 115 4.64 -2.80 -2.42
N GLY A 116 3.59 -3.34 -1.81
CA GLY A 116 3.52 -4.73 -1.36
C GLY A 116 3.29 -5.77 -2.47
N LEU A 117 3.19 -5.38 -3.75
CA LEU A 117 2.98 -6.36 -4.84
C LEU A 117 4.21 -7.20 -5.13
N GLU A 118 5.36 -6.54 -5.21
CA GLU A 118 6.66 -7.15 -5.46
C GLU A 118 7.70 -6.41 -4.61
N PRO A 119 7.67 -6.58 -3.28
CA PRO A 119 8.46 -5.75 -2.37
C PRO A 119 9.97 -5.88 -2.65
N GLU A 120 10.48 -7.08 -2.96
CA GLU A 120 11.89 -7.30 -3.26
C GLU A 120 12.33 -6.60 -4.54
N LYS A 121 11.53 -6.67 -5.61
CA LYS A 121 11.87 -6.00 -6.88
C LYS A 121 11.64 -4.50 -6.83
N THR A 122 10.65 -4.05 -6.05
CA THR A 122 10.40 -2.61 -5.85
C THR A 122 11.58 -1.99 -5.09
N ALA A 123 12.10 -2.69 -4.08
CA ALA A 123 13.32 -2.30 -3.38
C ALA A 123 14.53 -2.25 -4.32
N GLU A 124 14.78 -3.30 -5.11
CA GLU A 124 15.85 -3.31 -6.11
C GLU A 124 15.71 -2.17 -7.13
N GLN A 125 14.48 -1.89 -7.56
CA GLN A 125 14.18 -0.80 -8.46
C GLN A 125 14.54 0.55 -7.83
N VAL A 126 14.23 0.76 -6.55
CA VAL A 126 14.61 1.99 -5.82
C VAL A 126 16.13 2.11 -5.76
N ASP A 127 16.83 1.05 -5.40
CA ASP A 127 18.30 1.00 -5.31
C ASP A 127 19.00 1.27 -6.65
N THR A 128 18.34 0.92 -7.76
CA THR A 128 18.85 1.12 -9.13
C THR A 128 18.30 2.36 -9.82
N PHE A 129 17.62 3.26 -9.09
CA PHE A 129 17.00 4.48 -9.64
C PHE A 129 16.01 4.22 -10.79
N GLY A 130 15.27 3.12 -10.74
CA GLY A 130 14.20 2.85 -11.71
C GLY A 130 14.63 2.16 -12.99
N GLN A 131 15.87 1.65 -13.08
CA GLN A 131 16.38 1.00 -14.29
C GLN A 131 15.59 -0.26 -14.68
N SER A 132 14.98 -0.94 -13.71
CA SER A 132 14.15 -2.14 -13.91
C SER A 132 12.63 -1.87 -13.76
N ALA A 133 12.19 -0.60 -13.77
CA ALA A 133 10.78 -0.26 -13.56
C ALA A 133 9.83 -1.01 -14.50
N GLU A 134 10.21 -1.17 -15.76
CA GLU A 134 9.45 -1.91 -16.78
C GLU A 134 9.27 -3.40 -16.49
N GLU A 135 10.09 -3.99 -15.62
CA GLU A 135 10.04 -5.40 -15.29
C GLU A 135 9.00 -5.73 -14.20
N LEU A 136 8.53 -4.71 -13.48
CA LEU A 136 7.53 -4.86 -12.43
C LEU A 136 6.18 -5.30 -13.03
N LEU A 137 5.50 -6.22 -12.34
CA LEU A 137 4.19 -6.76 -12.70
C LEU A 137 3.16 -5.67 -12.90
N ILE A 138 3.18 -4.60 -12.10
CA ILE A 138 2.26 -3.48 -12.29
C ILE A 138 2.39 -2.88 -13.69
N VAL A 139 3.62 -2.67 -14.19
CA VAL A 139 3.89 -2.11 -15.53
C VAL A 139 3.59 -3.15 -16.60
N ARG A 140 4.11 -4.39 -16.45
CA ARG A 140 3.92 -5.45 -17.44
C ARG A 140 2.45 -5.82 -17.65
N LYS A 141 1.67 -5.90 -16.57
CA LYS A 141 0.22 -6.16 -16.65
C LYS A 141 -0.52 -4.95 -17.22
N ALA A 142 -0.12 -3.73 -16.84
CA ALA A 142 -0.74 -2.52 -17.36
C ALA A 142 -0.54 -2.36 -18.87
N ARG A 143 0.65 -2.68 -19.38
CA ARG A 143 0.99 -2.69 -20.81
C ARG A 143 0.46 -3.91 -21.57
N GLY A 144 -0.08 -4.92 -20.89
CA GLY A 144 -0.56 -6.16 -21.50
C GLY A 144 0.54 -7.13 -21.97
N ILE A 145 1.79 -6.93 -21.51
CA ILE A 145 2.90 -7.89 -21.72
C ILE A 145 2.64 -9.17 -20.90
N GLU A 146 2.10 -8.99 -19.70
CA GLU A 146 1.67 -10.07 -18.80
C GLU A 146 0.13 -10.13 -18.76
N GLY A 147 -0.42 -11.34 -18.65
CA GLY A 147 -1.87 -11.54 -18.63
C GLY A 147 -2.57 -10.74 -17.53
N HIS A 148 -3.57 -9.95 -17.93
CA HIS A 148 -4.37 -9.13 -17.03
C HIS A 148 -5.86 -9.23 -17.38
N LYS A 149 -6.72 -9.48 -16.38
CA LYS A 149 -8.17 -9.66 -16.59
C LYS A 149 -8.81 -8.44 -17.26
N GLY A 150 -8.36 -7.23 -16.92
CA GLY A 150 -8.83 -5.98 -17.51
C GLY A 150 -8.24 -5.67 -18.90
N GLY A 151 -7.39 -6.56 -19.45
CA GLY A 151 -6.60 -6.29 -20.64
C GLY A 151 -5.52 -5.23 -20.42
N PRO A 152 -4.86 -4.78 -21.51
CA PRO A 152 -3.95 -3.65 -21.48
C PRO A 152 -4.71 -2.37 -21.12
N ILE A 153 -4.18 -1.58 -20.19
CA ILE A 153 -4.78 -0.31 -19.74
C ILE A 153 -4.01 0.93 -20.19
N VAL A 154 -2.74 0.75 -20.57
CA VAL A 154 -1.84 1.77 -21.11
C VAL A 154 -1.07 1.22 -22.30
N LYS A 155 -0.58 2.12 -23.15
CA LYS A 155 0.45 1.86 -24.15
C LYS A 155 1.76 2.44 -23.66
N GLU A 156 2.86 1.75 -23.93
CA GLU A 156 4.20 2.24 -23.60
C GLU A 156 4.43 3.65 -24.16
N GLY A 157 4.86 4.57 -23.28
CA GLY A 157 5.10 5.96 -23.61
C GLY A 157 3.86 6.86 -23.67
N ASP A 158 2.64 6.33 -23.45
CA ASP A 158 1.47 7.19 -23.25
C ASP A 158 1.51 7.86 -21.85
N PRO A 159 0.69 8.90 -21.59
CA PRO A 159 0.76 9.61 -20.31
C PRO A 159 0.45 8.75 -19.09
N GLY A 160 -0.40 7.73 -19.23
CA GLY A 160 -0.72 6.82 -18.13
C GLY A 160 0.46 5.92 -17.79
N ASP A 161 1.11 5.40 -18.82
CA ASP A 161 2.37 4.66 -18.69
C ASP A 161 3.47 5.53 -18.07
N GLN A 162 3.64 6.76 -18.56
CA GLN A 162 4.63 7.70 -18.05
C GLN A 162 4.34 8.15 -16.61
N CYS A 163 3.06 8.27 -16.22
CA CYS A 163 2.67 8.56 -14.83
C CYS A 163 3.12 7.42 -13.88
N ILE A 164 2.89 6.16 -14.26
CA ILE A 164 3.29 5.00 -13.44
C ILE A 164 4.81 4.83 -13.45
N VAL A 165 5.41 4.73 -14.64
CA VAL A 165 6.85 4.46 -14.80
C VAL A 165 7.70 5.63 -14.30
N GLY A 166 7.24 6.87 -14.45
CA GLY A 166 7.92 8.05 -13.92
C GLY A 166 8.02 8.01 -12.40
N TRP A 167 6.94 7.64 -11.70
CA TRP A 167 7.00 7.44 -10.26
C TRP A 167 7.95 6.31 -9.86
N LEU A 168 7.90 5.17 -10.55
CA LEU A 168 8.84 4.08 -10.32
C LEU A 168 10.28 4.59 -10.50
N ARG A 169 10.55 5.38 -11.54
CA ARG A 169 11.84 6.06 -11.77
C ARG A 169 12.15 7.22 -10.81
N SER A 170 11.40 7.36 -9.72
CA SER A 170 11.59 8.38 -8.69
C SER A 170 11.53 9.81 -9.22
N VAL A 171 10.78 10.05 -10.30
CA VAL A 171 10.51 11.41 -10.79
C VAL A 171 9.80 12.21 -9.68
N PRO A 172 10.24 13.44 -9.38
CA PRO A 172 9.60 14.28 -8.36
C PRO A 172 8.15 14.63 -8.71
N LEU A 173 7.31 14.82 -7.68
CA LEU A 173 5.88 15.13 -7.84
C LEU A 173 5.63 16.32 -8.79
N ALA A 174 6.42 17.39 -8.68
CA ALA A 174 6.25 18.59 -9.50
C ALA A 174 6.40 18.33 -11.01
N GLU A 175 7.26 17.38 -11.39
CA GLU A 175 7.48 16.97 -12.77
C GLU A 175 6.49 15.89 -13.21
N LEU A 176 6.09 15.01 -12.30
CA LEU A 176 5.19 13.89 -12.59
C LEU A 176 3.72 14.32 -12.69
N ALA A 177 3.28 15.27 -11.87
CA ALA A 177 1.87 15.63 -11.75
C ALA A 177 1.19 16.03 -13.08
N PRO A 178 1.83 16.80 -13.99
CA PRO A 178 1.25 17.08 -15.30
C PRO A 178 1.00 15.83 -16.15
N LEU A 179 1.88 14.82 -16.06
CA LEU A 179 1.73 13.56 -16.79
C LEU A 179 0.54 12.75 -16.25
N CYS A 180 0.43 12.66 -14.93
CA CYS A 180 -0.69 11.99 -14.28
C CYS A 180 -2.03 12.70 -14.55
N GLN A 181 -2.03 14.05 -14.56
CA GLN A 181 -3.23 14.80 -14.94
C GLN A 181 -3.61 14.55 -16.40
N GLN A 182 -2.64 14.62 -17.32
CA GLN A 182 -2.90 14.33 -18.72
C GLN A 182 -3.41 12.90 -18.94
N ALA A 183 -2.95 11.94 -18.14
CA ALA A 183 -3.44 10.57 -18.17
C ALA A 183 -4.91 10.48 -17.75
N ILE A 184 -5.29 11.18 -16.68
CA ILE A 184 -6.69 11.25 -16.20
C ILE A 184 -7.59 11.91 -17.24
N ASP A 185 -7.15 12.99 -17.86
CA ASP A 185 -7.94 13.73 -18.86
C ASP A 185 -8.24 12.90 -20.13
N ARG A 186 -7.55 11.78 -20.32
CA ARG A 186 -7.74 10.83 -21.43
C ARG A 186 -8.57 9.60 -21.04
N ILE A 187 -9.03 9.50 -19.79
CA ILE A 187 -9.96 8.46 -19.35
C ILE A 187 -11.37 9.04 -19.50
N ASP A 188 -11.97 8.75 -20.66
CA ASP A 188 -13.36 9.09 -21.02
C ASP A 188 -14.35 8.77 -19.88
#